data_AF-A0A502T8N0-F1
#
_entry.id   AF-A0A502T8N0-F1
#
_cell.length_a   1.000
_cell.length_b   1.000
_cell.length_c   1.000
_cell.angle_alpha   90.00
_cell.angle_beta   90.00
_cell.angle_gamma   90.00
#
_symmetry.space_group_name_H-M   'P 1'
#
loop_
_entity.id
_entity.type
_entity.pdbx_description
1 polymer ?
#
loop_
_entity_poly.entity_id
_entity_poly.type
_entity_poly.pdbx_seq_one_letter_code
_entity_poly.pdbx_strand_id
1 'polypeptide(L)'
;MPIKSKDGGYPVRFSVPGQRWSKKFRSQDELRSFLTSEIRHWQEQNQPKEFPLPGGSQGLAFLDPLTTAIFSESMNTGPHAEDALRILEERGAILSEGLYGRFLSKLRSEKPKLYPGAVAAIAAALGPQNAWPDQGNRQPFPWAVWLSGLGALLELVPLRAAKPEADQLASVVSDALAHRDEVQEMKHAFETWSSKTQSDTGTEIETFRQRSADAVKFAQAQLAQALADSSTRILELEDKVRRRLVLEAPTTYWSKKANGHVSIAFGFGALFLLGLGGGIYWLTHYGVDLVADAHRRIVGDAQDPGLLALVPLAFITLPTLAFAWLLRHVSRVIVQNLALGADARLRGTIATTYSALTVDQAATPAELAIVFNALFRPVDGSTHSEIAPPNLADLMELAKK
;
A
#
# COMPACT_ATOMS: atom_id res chain seq x y z
N MET A 1 31.89 -33.38 6.12
CA MET A 1 31.09 -33.50 7.36
C MET A 1 31.95 -33.16 8.57
N PRO A 2 32.17 -31.88 8.91
CA PRO A 2 33.13 -31.54 9.95
C PRO A 2 32.56 -30.84 11.18
N ILE A 3 31.24 -30.65 11.28
CA ILE A 3 30.59 -30.15 12.48
C ILE A 3 29.67 -31.26 13.00
N LYS A 4 29.97 -31.79 14.19
CA LYS A 4 29.10 -32.73 14.92
C LYS A 4 28.79 -32.10 16.27
N SER A 5 27.61 -31.56 16.42
CA SER A 5 26.98 -31.35 17.73
C SER A 5 25.65 -32.10 17.76
N LYS A 6 25.26 -32.59 18.93
CA LYS A 6 24.05 -33.42 19.05
C LYS A 6 22.76 -32.59 19.10
N ASP A 7 22.84 -31.32 19.49
CA ASP A 7 21.65 -30.50 19.80
C ASP A 7 21.87 -28.98 19.56
N GLY A 8 22.73 -28.59 18.61
CA GLY A 8 23.05 -27.17 18.35
C GLY A 8 23.86 -26.49 19.46
N GLY A 9 24.41 -27.27 20.40
CA GLY A 9 25.10 -26.81 21.61
C GLY A 9 26.50 -27.39 21.77
N TYR A 10 27.17 -26.99 22.84
CA TYR A 10 28.50 -27.52 23.17
C TYR A 10 28.40 -28.94 23.79
N PRO A 11 29.40 -29.81 23.56
CA PRO A 11 30.64 -29.56 22.85
C PRO A 11 30.54 -29.72 21.33
N VAL A 12 31.22 -28.85 20.58
CA VAL A 12 31.32 -28.91 19.13
C VAL A 12 32.73 -29.33 18.72
N ARG A 13 32.85 -30.33 17.84
CA ARG A 13 34.13 -30.69 17.20
C ARG A 13 34.19 -30.03 15.84
N PHE A 14 35.22 -29.22 15.62
CA PHE A 14 35.57 -28.64 14.32
C PHE A 14 36.77 -29.40 13.74
N SER A 15 36.72 -29.73 12.46
CA SER A 15 37.79 -30.44 11.77
C SER A 15 37.95 -29.87 10.37
N VAL A 16 39.18 -29.54 9.98
CA VAL A 16 39.48 -29.08 8.62
C VAL A 16 40.46 -30.10 8.02
N PRO A 17 39.96 -31.15 7.35
CA PRO A 17 40.79 -32.27 6.88
C PRO A 17 41.94 -31.82 5.98
N GLY A 18 41.69 -30.87 5.06
CA GLY A 18 42.72 -30.31 4.17
C GLY A 18 43.88 -29.64 4.91
N GLN A 19 43.65 -29.18 6.15
CA GLN A 19 44.67 -28.55 6.98
C GLN A 19 45.22 -29.46 8.09
N ARG A 20 44.78 -30.73 8.14
CA ARG A 20 45.14 -31.72 9.18
C ARG A 20 44.96 -31.17 10.60
N TRP A 21 43.89 -30.41 10.82
CA TRP A 21 43.60 -29.76 12.09
C TRP A 21 42.21 -30.15 12.60
N SER A 22 42.10 -30.42 13.90
CA SER A 22 40.80 -30.61 14.57
C SER A 22 40.89 -30.19 16.03
N LYS A 23 39.84 -29.51 16.51
CA LYS A 23 39.70 -29.07 17.91
C LYS A 23 38.28 -29.31 18.40
N LYS A 24 38.16 -29.68 19.67
CA LYS A 24 36.86 -29.84 20.35
C LYS A 24 36.68 -28.65 21.29
N PHE A 25 35.65 -27.85 21.03
CA PHE A 25 35.25 -26.73 21.86
C PHE A 25 34.19 -27.20 22.87
N ARG A 26 34.42 -26.90 24.15
CA ARG A 26 33.54 -27.30 25.27
C ARG A 26 32.58 -26.19 25.68
N SER A 27 32.88 -24.94 25.34
CA SER A 27 32.06 -23.78 25.67
C SER A 27 32.17 -22.69 24.60
N GLN A 28 31.26 -21.73 24.65
CA GLN A 28 31.28 -20.55 23.78
C GLN A 28 32.51 -19.67 23.99
N ASP A 29 32.98 -19.58 25.22
CA ASP A 29 34.19 -18.82 25.54
C ASP A 29 35.44 -19.46 24.93
N GLU A 30 35.53 -20.80 24.86
CA GLU A 30 36.64 -21.49 24.18
C GLU A 30 36.64 -21.21 22.67
N LEU A 31 35.47 -21.23 22.02
CA LEU A 31 35.36 -20.90 20.61
C LEU A 31 35.71 -19.42 20.36
N ARG A 32 35.18 -18.51 21.17
CA ARG A 32 35.45 -17.07 21.05
C ARG A 32 36.92 -16.76 21.26
N SER A 33 37.54 -17.36 22.27
CA SER A 33 38.98 -17.24 22.53
C SER A 33 39.82 -17.71 21.34
N PHE A 34 39.43 -18.83 20.74
CA PHE A 34 40.07 -19.33 19.52
C PHE A 34 39.94 -18.35 18.34
N LEU A 35 38.73 -17.87 18.03
CA LEU A 35 38.51 -16.90 16.95
C LEU A 35 39.32 -15.62 17.17
N THR A 36 39.36 -15.10 18.40
CA THR A 36 40.18 -13.93 18.74
C THR A 36 41.68 -14.20 18.56
N SER A 37 42.16 -15.40 18.89
CA SER A 37 43.57 -15.77 18.70
C SER A 37 43.95 -15.87 17.22
N GLU A 38 43.06 -16.40 16.37
CA GLU A 38 43.27 -16.46 14.91
C GLU A 38 43.30 -15.06 14.30
N ILE A 39 42.35 -14.17 14.67
CA ILE A 39 42.34 -12.77 14.22
C ILE A 39 43.66 -12.08 14.57
N ARG A 40 44.12 -12.22 15.83
CA ARG A 40 45.38 -11.61 16.27
C ARG A 40 46.58 -12.17 15.50
N HIS A 41 46.65 -13.50 15.36
CA HIS A 41 47.73 -14.15 14.63
C HIS A 41 47.82 -13.60 13.20
N TRP A 42 46.71 -13.54 12.47
CA TRP A 42 46.73 -13.07 11.08
C TRP A 42 46.96 -11.56 10.96
N GLN A 43 46.49 -10.75 11.91
CA GLN A 43 46.85 -9.34 11.98
C GLN A 43 48.35 -9.12 12.17
N GLU A 44 49.00 -9.96 12.98
CA GLU A 44 50.45 -9.95 13.16
C GLU A 44 51.16 -10.49 11.92
N GLN A 45 50.64 -11.54 11.27
CA GLN A 45 51.17 -12.12 10.03
C GLN A 45 51.14 -11.17 8.83
N ASN A 46 50.12 -10.32 8.75
CA ASN A 46 49.91 -9.43 7.61
C ASN A 46 50.58 -8.05 7.76
N GLN A 47 51.45 -7.85 8.77
CA GLN A 47 52.24 -6.62 8.92
C GLN A 47 53.65 -6.73 8.30
N PRO A 48 54.19 -5.68 7.65
CA PRO A 48 53.51 -4.46 7.25
C PRO A 48 52.46 -4.77 6.16
N LYS A 49 51.31 -4.07 6.22
CA LYS A 49 50.23 -4.21 5.21
C LYS A 49 50.70 -3.82 3.81
N GLU A 50 51.72 -2.98 3.75
CA GLU A 50 52.38 -2.52 2.53
C GLU A 50 53.55 -3.44 2.20
N PHE A 51 53.25 -4.61 1.64
CA PHE A 51 54.25 -5.39 0.92
C PHE A 51 54.24 -4.90 -0.53
N PRO A 52 55.35 -4.36 -1.07
CA PRO A 52 55.38 -3.88 -2.45
C PRO A 52 55.25 -5.09 -3.39
N LEU A 53 54.04 -5.31 -3.90
CA LEU A 53 53.79 -6.29 -4.95
C LEU A 53 53.97 -5.61 -6.32
N PRO A 54 54.50 -6.33 -7.32
CA PRO A 54 54.52 -5.84 -8.69
C PRO A 54 53.07 -5.69 -9.17
N GLY A 55 52.55 -4.45 -9.21
CA GLY A 55 51.15 -4.18 -9.61
C GLY A 55 50.41 -3.12 -8.78
N GLY A 56 51.00 -2.62 -7.69
CA GLY A 56 50.45 -1.47 -6.94
C GLY A 56 50.62 -1.57 -5.42
N SER A 57 50.18 -0.53 -4.71
CA SER A 57 50.27 -0.41 -3.24
C SER A 57 49.27 -1.29 -2.47
N GLN A 58 48.44 -2.07 -3.17
CA GLN A 58 47.57 -3.06 -2.55
C GLN A 58 48.44 -4.25 -2.11
N GLY A 59 49.09 -4.14 -0.96
CA GLY A 59 49.95 -5.17 -0.40
C GLY A 59 49.17 -6.42 0.02
N LEU A 60 49.39 -6.94 1.22
CA LEU A 60 48.74 -8.18 1.69
C LEU A 60 47.22 -8.04 1.97
N ALA A 61 46.61 -6.90 1.64
CA ALA A 61 45.20 -6.63 1.84
C ALA A 61 44.27 -7.63 1.11
N PHE A 62 44.72 -8.23 0.00
CA PHE A 62 43.96 -9.27 -0.70
C PHE A 62 43.77 -10.55 0.12
N LEU A 63 44.56 -10.74 1.20
CA LEU A 63 44.48 -11.88 2.09
C LEU A 63 43.46 -11.71 3.20
N ASP A 64 43.00 -10.48 3.44
CA ASP A 64 42.09 -10.18 4.53
C ASP A 64 40.79 -11.02 4.46
N PRO A 65 40.18 -11.24 3.27
CA PRO A 65 39.01 -12.13 3.13
C PRO A 65 39.24 -13.57 3.59
N LEU A 66 40.47 -14.10 3.46
CA LEU A 66 40.81 -15.50 3.78
C LEU A 66 41.43 -15.66 5.18
N THR A 67 41.74 -14.55 5.83
CA THR A 67 42.43 -14.51 7.13
C THR A 67 41.62 -13.71 8.14
N THR A 68 41.85 -12.41 8.33
CA THR A 68 41.20 -11.65 9.41
C THR A 68 39.69 -11.51 9.27
N ALA A 69 39.18 -11.26 8.05
CA ALA A 69 37.80 -10.89 7.83
C ALA A 69 36.83 -12.06 8.07
N ILE A 70 37.18 -13.26 7.61
CA ILE A 70 36.38 -14.47 7.80
C ILE A 70 36.22 -14.85 9.28
N PHE A 71 37.27 -14.71 10.10
CA PHE A 71 37.17 -14.95 11.55
C PHE A 71 36.37 -13.84 12.25
N SER A 72 36.47 -12.59 11.78
CA SER A 72 35.69 -11.47 12.31
C SER A 72 34.20 -11.61 12.01
N GLU A 73 33.86 -12.04 10.79
CA GLU A 73 32.49 -12.36 10.38
C GLU A 73 31.92 -13.51 11.20
N SER A 74 32.70 -14.59 11.38
CA SER A 74 32.33 -15.73 12.21
C SER A 74 32.09 -15.35 13.67
N MET A 75 32.82 -14.35 14.19
CA MET A 75 32.62 -13.83 15.55
C MET A 75 31.29 -13.08 15.70
N ASN A 76 30.74 -12.54 14.60
CA ASN A 76 29.53 -11.72 14.60
C ASN A 76 28.23 -12.51 14.31
N THR A 77 28.31 -13.80 13.96
CA THR A 77 27.17 -14.62 13.49
C THR A 77 26.18 -15.05 14.60
N GLY A 78 26.25 -14.47 15.80
CA GLY A 78 25.29 -14.73 16.89
C GLY A 78 25.70 -15.87 17.84
N PRO A 79 24.77 -16.40 18.67
CA PRO A 79 25.09 -17.34 19.75
C PRO A 79 25.36 -18.77 19.29
N HIS A 80 25.01 -19.11 18.04
CA HIS A 80 25.12 -20.48 17.53
C HIS A 80 26.53 -20.77 17.02
N ALA A 81 27.24 -21.64 17.74
CA ALA A 81 28.61 -22.06 17.43
C ALA A 81 28.75 -22.69 16.04
N GLU A 82 27.71 -23.38 15.59
CA GLU A 82 27.71 -24.12 14.32
C GLU A 82 27.73 -23.17 13.11
N ASP A 83 27.01 -22.05 13.18
CA ASP A 83 26.99 -21.07 12.09
C ASP A 83 28.34 -20.39 11.91
N ALA A 84 28.98 -20.00 13.02
CA ALA A 84 30.33 -19.43 13.01
C ALA A 84 31.35 -20.41 12.39
N LEU A 85 31.30 -21.69 12.79
CA LEU A 85 32.22 -22.71 12.26
C LEU A 85 31.91 -23.08 10.81
N ARG A 86 30.63 -23.02 10.39
CA ARG A 86 30.22 -23.26 9.00
C ARG A 86 30.77 -22.19 8.06
N ILE A 87 30.77 -20.92 8.47
CA ILE A 87 31.38 -19.83 7.67
C ILE A 87 32.87 -20.09 7.45
N LEU A 88 33.60 -20.52 8.49
CA LEU A 88 35.02 -20.86 8.37
C LEU A 88 35.26 -22.02 7.39
N GLU A 89 34.39 -23.02 7.38
CA GLU A 89 34.48 -24.16 6.47
C GLU A 89 34.14 -23.76 5.02
N GLU A 90 32.98 -23.13 4.81
CA GLU A 90 32.45 -22.80 3.48
C GLU A 90 33.35 -21.82 2.72
N ARG A 91 34.00 -20.90 3.44
CA ARG A 91 34.91 -19.92 2.83
C ARG A 91 36.39 -20.31 2.97
N GLY A 92 36.69 -21.52 3.41
CA GLY A 92 38.03 -22.10 3.41
C GLY A 92 39.06 -21.36 4.25
N ALA A 93 38.69 -20.97 5.48
CA ALA A 93 39.56 -20.24 6.41
C ALA A 93 40.92 -20.92 6.61
N ILE A 94 42.02 -20.17 6.52
CA ILE A 94 43.37 -20.70 6.83
C ILE A 94 43.58 -20.62 8.34
N LEU A 95 43.75 -21.76 9.01
CA LEU A 95 43.97 -21.84 10.45
C LEU A 95 45.46 -21.70 10.77
N SER A 96 45.81 -20.88 11.77
CA SER A 96 47.19 -20.64 12.18
C SER A 96 47.95 -21.92 12.56
N GLU A 97 47.30 -22.81 13.31
CA GLU A 97 47.83 -24.12 13.69
C GLU A 97 47.70 -25.19 12.60
N GLY A 98 47.00 -24.89 11.50
CA GLY A 98 46.81 -25.76 10.36
C GLY A 98 48.10 -26.00 9.56
N LEU A 99 48.06 -26.94 8.62
CA LEU A 99 49.18 -27.21 7.71
C LEU A 99 49.66 -25.95 6.99
N TYR A 100 48.73 -25.20 6.40
CA TYR A 100 49.03 -23.98 5.65
C TYR A 100 49.45 -22.83 6.57
N GLY A 101 48.78 -22.63 7.71
CA GLY A 101 49.15 -21.58 8.68
C GLY A 101 50.56 -21.75 9.24
N ARG A 102 50.94 -22.98 9.61
CA ARG A 102 52.30 -23.29 10.07
C ARG A 102 53.35 -23.10 8.97
N PHE A 103 53.04 -23.52 7.75
CA PHE A 103 53.91 -23.30 6.60
C PHE A 103 54.11 -21.80 6.32
N LEU A 104 53.04 -21.02 6.29
CA LEU A 104 53.07 -19.59 6.08
C LEU A 104 53.84 -18.85 7.19
N SER A 105 53.60 -19.22 8.45
CA SER A 105 54.33 -18.67 9.61
C SER A 105 55.83 -18.94 9.50
N LYS A 106 56.21 -20.19 9.17
CA LYS A 106 57.61 -20.58 8.98
C LYS A 106 58.23 -19.84 7.79
N LEU A 107 57.53 -19.80 6.67
CA LEU A 107 57.99 -19.14 5.46
C LEU A 107 58.17 -17.63 5.67
N ARG A 108 57.30 -16.98 6.44
CA ARG A 108 57.48 -15.57 6.80
C ARG A 108 58.74 -15.34 7.62
N SER A 109 59.01 -16.23 8.58
CA SER A 109 60.20 -16.13 9.44
C SER A 109 61.51 -16.41 8.69
N GLU A 110 61.51 -17.36 7.75
CA GLU A 110 62.72 -17.80 7.05
C GLU A 110 62.94 -17.04 5.72
N LYS A 111 61.87 -16.79 4.97
CA LYS A 111 61.89 -16.23 3.60
C LYS A 111 60.73 -15.24 3.38
N PRO A 112 60.75 -14.06 4.04
CA PRO A 112 59.65 -13.09 3.98
C PRO A 112 59.30 -12.61 2.58
N LYS A 113 60.25 -12.65 1.62
CA LYS A 113 60.02 -12.28 0.22
C LYS A 113 59.12 -13.27 -0.54
N LEU A 114 59.12 -14.55 -0.15
CA LEU A 114 58.32 -15.59 -0.80
C LEU A 114 56.91 -15.71 -0.19
N TYR A 115 56.70 -15.09 0.97
CA TYR A 115 55.45 -15.16 1.70
C TYR A 115 54.24 -14.77 0.84
N PRO A 116 54.20 -13.62 0.13
CA PRO A 116 53.00 -13.25 -0.63
C PRO A 116 52.66 -14.23 -1.76
N GLY A 117 53.67 -14.74 -2.47
CA GLY A 117 53.49 -15.70 -3.56
C GLY A 117 52.98 -17.05 -3.05
N ALA A 118 53.52 -17.52 -1.91
CA ALA A 118 53.03 -18.73 -1.26
C ALA A 118 51.58 -18.60 -0.79
N VAL A 119 51.19 -17.44 -0.23
CA VAL A 119 49.79 -17.25 0.17
C VAL A 119 48.88 -17.23 -1.04
N ALA A 120 49.25 -16.53 -2.13
CA ALA A 120 48.48 -16.53 -3.37
C ALA A 120 48.31 -17.94 -3.95
N ALA A 121 49.36 -18.76 -3.94
CA ALA A 121 49.31 -20.15 -4.38
C ALA A 121 48.40 -21.01 -3.50
N ILE A 122 48.46 -20.86 -2.17
CA ILE A 122 47.58 -21.58 -1.24
C ILE A 122 46.12 -21.15 -1.43
N ALA A 123 45.86 -19.85 -1.58
CA ALA A 123 44.53 -19.31 -1.82
C ALA A 123 43.92 -19.85 -3.13
N ALA A 124 44.72 -19.98 -4.19
CA ALA A 124 44.30 -20.60 -5.45
C ALA A 124 44.06 -22.12 -5.29
N ALA A 125 44.90 -22.81 -4.53
CA ALA A 125 44.77 -24.26 -4.30
C ALA A 125 43.55 -24.64 -3.45
N LEU A 126 43.10 -23.76 -2.56
CA LEU A 126 41.88 -23.96 -1.76
C LEU A 126 40.58 -23.83 -2.59
N GLY A 127 40.68 -23.48 -3.87
CA GLY A 127 39.64 -23.69 -4.87
C GLY A 127 38.68 -22.50 -5.10
N PRO A 128 37.87 -22.56 -6.18
CA PRO A 128 37.00 -21.48 -6.65
C PRO A 128 35.76 -21.23 -5.79
N GLN A 129 35.47 -22.11 -4.81
CA GLN A 129 34.34 -21.94 -3.88
C GLN A 129 34.67 -21.01 -2.70
N ASN A 130 35.95 -20.72 -2.46
CA ASN A 130 36.32 -19.60 -1.61
C ASN A 130 35.86 -18.35 -2.35
N ALA A 131 34.86 -17.67 -1.80
CA ALA A 131 34.37 -16.40 -2.30
C ALA A 131 35.52 -15.38 -2.30
N TRP A 132 36.30 -15.40 -3.38
CA TRP A 132 37.14 -14.27 -3.74
C TRP A 132 36.17 -13.10 -3.83
N PRO A 133 36.43 -11.99 -3.12
CA PRO A 133 35.50 -10.89 -3.07
C PRO A 133 35.07 -10.53 -4.49
N ASP A 134 33.77 -10.63 -4.70
CA ASP A 134 33.07 -10.41 -5.96
C ASP A 134 33.74 -9.25 -6.72
N GLN A 135 34.39 -9.57 -7.84
CA GLN A 135 35.18 -8.65 -8.65
C GLN A 135 34.26 -7.75 -9.49
N GLY A 136 33.29 -7.10 -8.87
CA GLY A 136 32.34 -6.23 -9.54
C GLY A 136 32.95 -5.01 -10.23
N ASN A 137 34.28 -4.76 -10.13
CA ASN A 137 34.97 -3.71 -10.90
C ASN A 137 36.51 -3.70 -10.82
N ARG A 138 37.20 -4.79 -10.45
CA ARG A 138 38.67 -4.80 -10.35
C ARG A 138 39.29 -5.86 -11.25
N GLN A 139 40.42 -5.48 -11.86
CA GLN A 139 41.11 -6.22 -12.91
C GLN A 139 41.33 -7.70 -12.53
N PRO A 140 41.24 -8.63 -13.51
CA PRO A 140 41.63 -10.01 -13.29
C PRO A 140 43.04 -10.05 -12.71
N PHE A 141 43.22 -10.90 -11.70
CA PHE A 141 44.49 -11.08 -11.02
C PHE A 141 45.63 -11.16 -12.05
N PRO A 142 46.72 -10.37 -11.91
CA PRO A 142 47.79 -10.43 -12.89
C PRO A 142 48.34 -11.85 -12.87
N TRP A 143 48.13 -12.60 -13.95
CA TRP A 143 48.69 -13.93 -14.19
C TRP A 143 50.20 -13.98 -13.87
N ALA A 144 50.89 -12.84 -14.02
CA ALA A 144 52.27 -12.61 -13.60
C ALA A 144 52.55 -12.89 -12.10
N VAL A 145 51.63 -12.52 -11.19
CA VAL A 145 51.76 -12.80 -9.74
C VAL A 145 51.61 -14.29 -9.47
N TRP A 146 50.69 -14.97 -10.17
CA TRP A 146 50.51 -16.42 -10.08
C TRP A 146 51.75 -17.19 -10.59
N LEU A 147 52.28 -16.80 -11.75
CA LEU A 147 53.50 -17.39 -12.31
C LEU A 147 54.75 -17.11 -11.46
N SER A 148 54.84 -15.94 -10.82
CA SER A 148 55.95 -15.64 -9.91
C SER A 148 55.95 -16.55 -8.67
N GLY A 149 54.77 -16.98 -8.20
CA GLY A 149 54.62 -17.96 -7.11
C GLY A 149 55.06 -19.37 -7.52
N LEU A 150 54.78 -19.79 -8.75
CA LEU A 150 55.30 -21.04 -9.31
C LEU A 150 56.83 -20.99 -9.48
N GLY A 151 57.37 -19.86 -9.92
CA GLY A 151 58.82 -19.64 -10.00
C GLY A 151 59.50 -19.79 -8.63
N ALA A 152 58.90 -19.25 -7.56
CA ALA A 152 59.40 -19.40 -6.19
C ALA A 152 59.35 -20.86 -5.68
N LEU A 153 58.32 -21.63 -6.07
CA LEU A 153 58.23 -23.07 -5.76
C LEU A 153 59.30 -23.87 -6.51
N LEU A 154 59.62 -23.49 -7.74
CA LEU A 154 60.68 -24.11 -8.55
C LEU A 154 62.09 -23.70 -8.07
N GLU A 155 62.28 -22.47 -7.61
CA GLU A 155 63.56 -21.99 -7.02
C GLU A 155 63.85 -22.58 -5.64
N LEU A 156 62.87 -23.16 -4.97
CA LEU A 156 63.07 -23.92 -3.72
C LEU A 156 63.64 -25.33 -3.97
N VAL A 157 63.79 -25.75 -5.23
CA VAL A 157 64.18 -27.12 -5.61
C VAL A 157 65.68 -27.35 -5.90
N PRO A 158 66.63 -26.40 -5.98
CA PRO A 158 67.99 -26.83 -6.23
C PRO A 158 68.58 -27.33 -4.92
N LEU A 159 68.89 -28.63 -4.85
CA LEU A 159 70.25 -29.11 -4.58
C LEU A 159 70.30 -30.65 -4.65
N ARG A 160 71.02 -31.12 -5.68
CA ARG A 160 71.43 -32.51 -5.99
C ARG A 160 70.45 -33.37 -6.79
N ALA A 161 70.05 -32.86 -7.94
CA ALA A 161 69.50 -33.64 -9.03
C ALA A 161 70.62 -34.33 -9.83
N ALA A 162 70.61 -35.65 -9.93
CA ALA A 162 71.57 -36.42 -10.73
C ALA A 162 71.23 -36.33 -12.24
N LYS A 163 72.21 -36.63 -13.13
CA LYS A 163 72.08 -36.67 -14.60
C LYS A 163 70.71 -37.08 -15.21
N PRO A 164 69.96 -38.09 -14.74
CA PRO A 164 68.64 -38.42 -15.29
C PRO A 164 67.61 -37.27 -15.20
N GLU A 165 67.74 -36.37 -14.23
CA GLU A 165 66.82 -35.24 -14.08
C GLU A 165 67.10 -34.12 -15.09
N ALA A 166 68.33 -34.03 -15.63
CA ALA A 166 68.68 -33.10 -16.70
C ALA A 166 68.07 -33.51 -18.05
N ASP A 167 68.01 -34.82 -18.33
CA ASP A 167 67.35 -35.36 -19.53
C ASP A 167 65.83 -35.23 -19.44
N GLN A 168 65.26 -35.38 -18.24
CA GLN A 168 63.84 -35.08 -17.98
C GLN A 168 63.54 -33.58 -18.15
N LEU A 169 64.47 -32.70 -17.76
CA LEU A 169 64.33 -31.27 -18.01
C LEU A 169 64.37 -30.94 -19.51
N ALA A 170 65.23 -31.62 -20.28
CA ALA A 170 65.32 -31.43 -21.72
C ALA A 170 64.02 -31.85 -22.43
N SER A 171 63.38 -32.93 -22.00
CA SER A 171 62.06 -33.33 -22.52
C SER A 171 60.96 -32.34 -22.12
N VAL A 172 60.98 -31.84 -20.87
CA VAL A 172 60.02 -30.82 -20.42
C VAL A 172 60.21 -29.48 -21.15
N VAL A 173 61.45 -29.09 -21.47
CA VAL A 173 61.74 -27.89 -22.27
C VAL A 173 61.29 -28.08 -23.72
N SER A 174 61.48 -29.28 -24.29
CA SER A 174 60.98 -29.62 -25.62
C SER A 174 59.45 -29.63 -25.68
N ASP A 175 58.78 -30.22 -24.68
CA ASP A 175 57.32 -30.17 -24.55
C ASP A 175 56.85 -28.73 -24.36
N ALA A 176 57.53 -27.93 -23.54
CA ALA A 176 57.20 -26.52 -23.35
C ALA A 176 57.37 -25.68 -24.63
N LEU A 177 58.32 -26.05 -25.50
CA LEU A 177 58.49 -25.44 -26.82
C LEU A 177 57.41 -25.89 -27.80
N ALA A 178 56.99 -27.16 -27.79
CA ALA A 178 55.85 -27.62 -28.58
C ALA A 178 54.54 -26.92 -28.16
N HIS A 179 54.34 -26.71 -26.86
CA HIS A 179 53.22 -25.93 -26.33
C HIS A 179 53.30 -24.44 -26.73
N ARG A 180 54.47 -23.90 -27.08
CA ARG A 180 54.60 -22.50 -27.55
C ARG A 180 53.90 -22.30 -28.90
N ASP A 181 54.04 -23.24 -29.82
CA ASP A 181 53.43 -23.15 -31.15
C ASP A 181 51.91 -23.32 -31.06
N GLU A 182 51.43 -24.24 -30.22
CA GLU A 182 50.01 -24.35 -29.87
C GLU A 182 49.47 -23.06 -29.22
N VAL A 183 50.28 -22.39 -28.39
CA VAL A 183 49.92 -21.09 -27.80
C VAL A 183 49.85 -19.98 -28.85
N GLN A 184 50.68 -20.01 -29.90
CA GLN A 184 50.58 -19.04 -30.99
C GLN A 184 49.32 -19.26 -31.83
N GLU A 185 48.95 -20.51 -32.11
CA GLU A 185 47.71 -20.84 -32.81
C GLU A 185 46.48 -20.46 -31.98
N MET A 186 46.48 -20.78 -30.68
CA MET A 186 45.44 -20.34 -29.74
C MET A 186 45.32 -18.82 -29.69
N LYS A 187 46.45 -18.09 -29.73
CA LYS A 187 46.44 -16.64 -29.76
C LYS A 187 45.77 -16.11 -31.03
N HIS A 188 46.11 -16.65 -32.20
CA HIS A 188 45.50 -16.23 -33.46
C HIS A 188 44.00 -16.55 -33.53
N ALA A 189 43.61 -17.74 -33.06
CA ALA A 189 42.21 -18.13 -32.94
C ALA A 189 41.46 -17.20 -31.99
N PHE A 190 42.08 -16.82 -30.86
CA PHE A 190 41.51 -15.88 -29.90
C PHE A 190 41.36 -14.47 -30.49
N GLU A 191 42.34 -13.94 -31.23
CA GLU A 191 42.24 -12.63 -31.90
C GLU A 191 41.13 -12.62 -32.96
N THR A 192 41.01 -13.70 -33.74
CA THR A 192 39.96 -13.86 -34.76
C THR A 192 38.58 -13.95 -34.11
N TRP A 193 38.46 -14.77 -33.06
CA TRP A 193 37.24 -14.87 -32.27
C TRP A 193 36.87 -13.52 -31.64
N SER A 194 37.83 -12.85 -30.99
CA SER A 194 37.60 -11.56 -30.32
C SER A 194 37.14 -10.48 -31.29
N SER A 195 37.74 -10.38 -32.48
CA SER A 195 37.33 -9.39 -33.48
C SER A 195 35.95 -9.67 -34.06
N LYS A 196 35.64 -10.94 -34.33
CA LYS A 196 34.31 -11.37 -34.78
C LYS A 196 33.25 -11.11 -33.71
N THR A 197 33.51 -11.50 -32.47
CA THR A 197 32.60 -11.25 -31.34
C THR A 197 32.38 -9.76 -31.13
N GLN A 198 33.42 -8.92 -31.26
CA GLN A 198 33.27 -7.46 -31.14
C GLN A 198 32.38 -6.87 -32.25
N SER A 199 32.53 -7.34 -33.49
CA SER A 199 31.69 -6.94 -34.62
C SER A 199 30.23 -7.39 -34.45
N ASP A 200 30.03 -8.67 -34.16
CA ASP A 200 28.69 -9.26 -34.00
C ASP A 200 27.96 -8.59 -32.84
N THR A 201 28.64 -8.41 -31.70
CA THR A 201 28.08 -7.69 -30.53
C THR A 201 27.76 -6.24 -30.87
N GLY A 202 28.58 -5.57 -31.68
CA GLY A 202 28.31 -4.21 -32.16
C GLY A 202 27.02 -4.11 -32.97
N THR A 203 26.79 -5.07 -33.88
CA THR A 203 25.55 -5.12 -34.68
C THR A 203 24.32 -5.46 -33.84
N GLU A 204 24.44 -6.39 -32.88
CA GLU A 204 23.36 -6.72 -31.95
C GLU A 204 22.99 -5.54 -31.05
N ILE A 205 23.99 -4.80 -30.54
CA ILE A 205 23.76 -3.57 -29.75
C ILE A 205 23.00 -2.53 -30.58
N GLU A 206 23.37 -2.32 -31.84
CA GLU A 206 22.72 -1.31 -32.68
C GLU A 206 21.28 -1.71 -33.04
N THR A 207 21.04 -2.99 -33.37
CA THR A 207 19.67 -3.49 -33.60
C THR A 207 18.82 -3.42 -32.33
N PHE A 208 19.40 -3.68 -31.16
CA PHE A 208 18.72 -3.51 -29.88
C PHE A 208 18.38 -2.04 -29.60
N ARG A 209 19.31 -1.11 -29.85
CA ARG A 209 19.07 0.34 -29.72
C ARG A 209 17.95 0.81 -30.64
N GLN A 210 17.92 0.33 -31.88
CA GLN A 210 16.87 0.69 -32.82
C GLN A 210 15.50 0.15 -32.40
N ARG A 211 15.43 -1.14 -32.03
CA ARG A 211 14.19 -1.76 -31.53
C ARG A 211 13.68 -1.10 -30.25
N SER A 212 14.56 -0.74 -29.32
CA SER A 212 14.18 -0.04 -28.10
C SER A 212 13.69 1.38 -28.39
N ALA A 213 14.33 2.11 -29.30
CA ALA A 213 13.86 3.43 -29.73
C ALA A 213 12.46 3.36 -30.38
N ASP A 214 12.22 2.36 -31.22
CA ASP A 214 10.91 2.15 -31.86
C ASP A 214 9.84 1.72 -30.86
N ALA A 215 10.18 0.84 -29.90
CA ALA A 215 9.28 0.45 -28.83
C ALA A 215 8.90 1.63 -27.93
N VAL A 216 9.85 2.51 -27.60
CA VAL A 216 9.60 3.72 -26.82
C VAL A 216 8.69 4.68 -27.59
N LYS A 217 8.94 4.91 -28.89
CA LYS A 217 8.07 5.75 -29.73
C LYS A 217 6.65 5.19 -29.80
N PHE A 218 6.50 3.88 -29.97
CA PHE A 218 5.21 3.21 -30.01
C PHE A 218 4.46 3.31 -28.67
N ALA A 219 5.15 3.09 -27.55
CA ALA A 219 4.58 3.25 -26.22
C ALA A 219 4.15 4.71 -25.95
N GLN A 220 4.96 5.69 -26.36
CA GLN A 220 4.64 7.10 -26.23
C GLN A 220 3.41 7.48 -27.07
N ALA A 221 3.29 6.97 -28.29
CA ALA A 221 2.13 7.18 -29.15
C ALA A 221 0.85 6.57 -28.54
N GLN A 222 0.92 5.34 -28.02
CA GLN A 222 -0.21 4.72 -27.32
C GLN A 222 -0.62 5.49 -26.07
N LEU A 223 0.34 5.93 -25.26
CA LEU A 223 0.05 6.72 -24.05
C LEU A 223 -0.63 8.04 -24.42
N ALA A 224 -0.11 8.75 -25.43
CA ALA A 224 -0.70 10.00 -25.90
C ALA A 224 -2.14 9.79 -26.41
N GLN A 225 -2.38 8.70 -27.16
CA GLN A 225 -3.71 8.34 -27.63
C GLN A 225 -4.65 7.96 -26.49
N ALA A 226 -4.19 7.18 -25.51
CA ALA A 226 -4.98 6.80 -24.34
C ALA A 226 -5.31 8.03 -23.46
N LEU A 227 -4.37 8.96 -23.31
CA LEU A 227 -4.61 10.22 -22.59
C LEU A 227 -5.64 11.08 -23.32
N ALA A 228 -5.54 11.21 -24.65
CA ALA A 228 -6.51 11.92 -25.46
C ALA A 228 -7.92 11.29 -25.35
N ASP A 229 -8.04 9.98 -25.48
CA ASP A 229 -9.31 9.24 -25.35
C ASP A 229 -9.86 9.28 -23.92
N SER A 230 -9.00 9.29 -22.90
CA SER A 230 -9.44 9.45 -21.51
C SER A 230 -10.03 10.85 -21.26
N SER A 231 -9.41 11.88 -21.83
CA SER A 231 -9.87 13.27 -21.70
C SER A 231 -11.23 13.46 -22.36
N THR A 232 -11.44 12.92 -23.56
CA THR A 232 -12.74 12.98 -24.25
C THR A 232 -13.83 12.24 -23.45
N ARG A 233 -13.54 11.04 -22.93
CA ARG A 233 -14.48 10.29 -22.09
C ARG A 233 -14.82 11.01 -20.78
N ILE A 234 -13.84 11.68 -20.16
CA ILE A 234 -14.08 12.48 -18.94
C ILE A 234 -15.01 13.64 -19.25
N LEU A 235 -14.79 14.37 -20.34
CA LEU A 235 -15.66 15.47 -20.75
C LEU A 235 -17.08 14.99 -21.10
N GLU A 236 -17.20 13.85 -21.79
CA GLU A 236 -18.50 13.23 -22.06
C GLU A 236 -19.22 12.79 -20.78
N LEU A 237 -18.49 12.25 -19.81
CA LEU A 237 -19.04 11.85 -18.52
C LEU A 237 -19.48 13.08 -17.72
N GLU A 238 -18.66 14.13 -17.67
CA GLU A 238 -18.98 15.39 -17.01
C GLU A 238 -20.26 16.00 -17.59
N ASP A 239 -20.37 16.05 -18.92
CA ASP A 239 -21.57 16.56 -19.59
C ASP A 239 -22.80 15.68 -19.29
N LYS A 240 -22.67 14.34 -19.32
CA LYS A 240 -23.76 13.42 -18.94
C LYS A 240 -24.19 13.60 -17.47
N VAL A 241 -23.24 13.74 -16.55
CA VAL A 241 -23.50 13.94 -15.12
C VAL A 241 -24.15 15.30 -14.90
N ARG A 242 -23.63 16.38 -15.51
CA ARG A 242 -24.20 17.72 -15.41
C ARG A 242 -25.63 17.75 -15.95
N ARG A 243 -25.88 17.12 -17.10
CA ARG A 243 -27.23 16.96 -17.65
C ARG A 243 -28.14 16.22 -16.67
N ARG A 244 -27.72 15.06 -16.15
CA ARG A 244 -28.53 14.32 -15.16
C ARG A 244 -28.82 15.14 -13.90
N LEU A 245 -27.82 15.81 -13.34
CA LEU A 245 -27.98 16.60 -12.11
C LEU A 245 -28.94 17.78 -12.30
N VAL A 246 -28.82 18.49 -13.43
CA VAL A 246 -29.72 19.62 -13.76
C VAL A 246 -31.17 19.13 -13.92
N LEU A 247 -31.37 17.92 -14.42
CA LEU A 247 -32.68 17.33 -14.66
C LEU A 247 -33.30 16.68 -13.41
N GLU A 248 -32.48 16.12 -12.51
CA GLU A 248 -32.94 15.42 -11.31
C GLU A 248 -33.14 16.36 -10.10
N ALA A 249 -32.42 17.49 -10.04
CA ALA A 249 -32.56 18.44 -8.94
C ALA A 249 -33.99 19.01 -8.76
N PRO A 250 -34.73 19.41 -9.82
CA PRO A 250 -36.09 19.90 -9.67
C PRO A 250 -37.07 18.83 -9.19
N THR A 251 -36.96 17.60 -9.70
CA THR A 251 -37.90 16.51 -9.38
C THR A 251 -37.72 16.07 -7.92
N THR A 252 -36.48 15.94 -7.47
CA THR A 252 -36.14 15.64 -6.07
C THR A 252 -36.56 16.76 -5.13
N TYR A 253 -36.35 18.03 -5.51
CA TYR A 253 -36.80 19.19 -4.72
C TYR A 253 -38.32 19.18 -4.51
N TRP A 254 -39.11 19.07 -5.57
CA TRP A 254 -40.57 19.11 -5.48
C TRP A 254 -41.16 17.89 -4.78
N SER A 255 -40.58 16.71 -5.00
CA SER A 255 -40.94 15.49 -4.28
C SER A 255 -40.70 15.62 -2.78
N LYS A 256 -39.52 16.13 -2.38
CA LYS A 256 -39.20 16.42 -0.97
C LYS A 256 -40.17 17.43 -0.37
N LYS A 257 -40.48 18.51 -1.10
CA LYS A 257 -41.42 19.54 -0.65
C LYS A 257 -42.85 19.00 -0.48
N ALA A 258 -43.31 18.18 -1.41
CA ALA A 258 -44.60 17.50 -1.32
C ALA A 258 -44.70 16.63 -0.06
N ASN A 259 -43.68 15.82 0.20
CA ASN A 259 -43.62 14.97 1.39
C ASN A 259 -43.54 15.79 2.68
N GLY A 260 -42.87 16.95 2.66
CA GLY A 260 -42.87 17.90 3.77
C GLY A 260 -44.27 18.39 4.13
N HIS A 261 -45.07 18.82 3.16
CA HIS A 261 -46.45 19.24 3.39
C HIS A 261 -47.36 18.10 3.86
N VAL A 262 -47.20 16.89 3.31
CA VAL A 262 -47.94 15.70 3.78
C VAL A 262 -47.59 15.37 5.23
N SER A 263 -46.31 15.45 5.61
CA SER A 263 -45.87 15.24 6.99
C SER A 263 -46.47 16.27 7.96
N ILE A 264 -46.50 17.55 7.57
CA ILE A 264 -47.15 18.61 8.36
C ILE A 264 -48.65 18.33 8.49
N ALA A 265 -49.34 17.99 7.40
CA ALA A 265 -50.76 17.65 7.42
C ALA A 265 -51.04 16.44 8.33
N PHE A 266 -50.20 15.41 8.29
CA PHE A 266 -50.30 14.26 9.17
C PHE A 266 -50.09 14.64 10.65
N GLY A 267 -49.10 15.47 10.95
CA GLY A 267 -48.86 15.98 12.31
C GLY A 267 -50.05 16.75 12.86
N PHE A 268 -50.63 17.67 12.09
CA PHE A 268 -51.86 18.37 12.48
C PHE A 268 -53.08 17.44 12.53
N GLY A 269 -53.15 16.42 11.68
CA GLY A 269 -54.19 15.39 11.73
C GLY A 269 -54.14 14.56 13.01
N ALA A 270 -52.95 14.16 13.44
CA ALA A 270 -52.74 13.49 14.72
C ALA A 270 -53.13 14.41 15.89
N LEU A 271 -52.70 15.69 15.85
CA LEU A 271 -53.09 16.69 16.85
C LEU A 271 -54.61 16.91 16.89
N PHE A 272 -55.28 16.92 15.73
CA PHE A 272 -56.73 17.04 15.62
C PHE A 272 -57.43 15.85 16.30
N LEU A 273 -56.98 14.62 16.01
CA LEU A 273 -57.55 13.41 16.60
C LEU A 273 -57.31 13.35 18.12
N LEU A 274 -56.12 13.75 18.58
CA LEU A 274 -55.81 13.84 20.01
C LEU A 274 -56.64 14.92 20.70
N GLY A 275 -56.81 16.08 20.07
CA GLY A 275 -57.67 17.15 20.58
C GLY A 275 -59.13 16.72 20.68
N LEU A 276 -59.65 16.06 19.64
CA LEU A 276 -61.01 15.52 19.61
C LEU A 276 -61.21 14.43 20.67
N GLY A 277 -60.35 13.41 20.68
CA GLY A 277 -60.41 12.31 21.63
C GLY A 277 -60.21 12.78 23.07
N GLY A 278 -59.24 13.67 23.30
CA GLY A 278 -58.96 14.26 24.61
C GLY A 278 -60.10 15.16 25.10
N GLY A 279 -60.71 15.96 24.22
CA GLY A 279 -61.87 16.78 24.54
C GLY A 279 -63.09 15.93 24.92
N ILE A 280 -63.38 14.87 24.17
CA ILE A 280 -64.46 13.92 24.49
C ILE A 280 -64.18 13.20 25.82
N TYR A 281 -62.96 12.72 26.02
CA TYR A 281 -62.56 12.05 27.27
C TYR A 281 -62.69 12.99 28.48
N TRP A 282 -62.19 14.23 28.35
CA TRP A 282 -62.28 15.23 29.41
C TRP A 282 -63.73 15.61 29.73
N LEU A 283 -64.56 15.83 28.71
CA LEU A 283 -65.97 16.18 28.88
C LEU A 283 -66.75 15.04 29.57
N THR A 284 -66.47 13.79 29.22
CA THR A 284 -67.15 12.62 29.79
C THR A 284 -66.74 12.33 31.24
N HIS A 285 -65.48 12.56 31.62
CA HIS A 285 -65.00 12.27 32.98
C HIS A 285 -65.12 13.45 33.95
N TYR A 286 -64.85 14.67 33.48
CA TYR A 286 -64.76 15.86 34.35
C TYR A 286 -65.81 16.91 34.03
N GLY A 287 -66.41 16.88 32.83
CA GLY A 287 -67.35 17.90 32.40
C GLY A 287 -68.62 17.94 33.25
N VAL A 288 -69.16 16.79 33.64
CA VAL A 288 -70.38 16.70 34.47
C VAL A 288 -70.15 17.32 35.84
N ASP A 289 -69.07 16.94 36.52
CA ASP A 289 -68.74 17.46 37.85
C ASP A 289 -68.45 18.97 37.80
N LEU A 290 -67.73 19.44 36.77
CA LEU A 290 -67.42 20.85 36.58
C LEU A 290 -68.69 21.70 36.39
N VAL A 291 -69.65 21.21 35.58
CA VAL A 291 -70.93 21.90 35.37
C VAL A 291 -71.77 21.88 36.65
N ALA A 292 -71.79 20.76 37.38
CA ALA A 292 -72.51 20.64 38.65
C ALA A 292 -71.96 21.60 39.72
N ASP A 293 -70.63 21.71 39.83
CA ASP A 293 -69.96 22.62 40.75
C ASP A 293 -70.13 24.09 40.36
N ALA A 294 -70.01 24.41 39.06
CA ALA A 294 -70.26 25.76 38.56
C ALA A 294 -71.70 26.21 38.82
N HIS A 295 -72.67 25.31 38.61
CA HIS A 295 -74.08 25.58 38.89
C HIS A 295 -74.31 25.90 40.37
N ARG A 296 -73.77 25.08 41.29
CA ARG A 296 -73.88 25.29 42.74
C ARG A 296 -73.26 26.62 43.19
N ARG A 297 -72.09 26.99 42.64
CA ARG A 297 -71.36 28.22 43.04
C ARG A 297 -72.01 29.50 42.53
N ILE A 298 -72.58 29.47 41.32
CA ILE A 298 -73.08 30.69 40.66
C ILE A 298 -74.54 30.94 41.00
N VAL A 299 -75.38 29.90 41.06
CA VAL A 299 -76.81 30.06 41.35
C VAL A 299 -77.09 30.00 42.86
N GLY A 300 -76.26 29.29 43.64
CA GLY A 300 -76.52 29.07 45.07
C GLY A 300 -77.86 28.36 45.31
N ASP A 301 -78.46 28.56 46.49
CA ASP A 301 -79.82 28.07 46.82
C ASP A 301 -80.94 28.97 46.25
N ALA A 302 -80.61 29.96 45.41
CA ALA A 302 -81.59 30.89 44.88
C ALA A 302 -82.51 30.19 43.85
N GLN A 303 -83.80 30.09 44.18
CA GLN A 303 -84.84 29.48 43.33
C GLN A 303 -85.32 30.41 42.21
N ASP A 304 -84.43 31.12 41.52
CA ASP A 304 -84.84 31.94 40.37
C ASP A 304 -84.82 31.08 39.09
N PRO A 305 -85.99 30.66 38.55
CA PRO A 305 -86.06 29.66 37.48
C PRO A 305 -85.40 30.12 36.17
N GLY A 306 -85.30 31.43 35.93
CA GLY A 306 -84.62 32.00 34.76
C GLY A 306 -83.09 31.92 34.83
N LEU A 307 -82.50 32.13 36.01
CA LEU A 307 -81.04 32.05 36.20
C LEU A 307 -80.55 30.60 36.26
N LEU A 308 -81.38 29.67 36.74
CA LEU A 308 -81.08 28.23 36.82
C LEU A 308 -80.80 27.59 35.45
N ALA A 309 -81.43 28.07 34.37
CA ALA A 309 -81.29 27.47 33.02
C ALA A 309 -80.16 28.08 32.17
N LEU A 310 -79.87 29.39 32.32
CA LEU A 310 -78.93 30.10 31.45
C LEU A 310 -77.46 29.84 31.80
N VAL A 311 -77.14 29.70 33.08
CA VAL A 311 -75.75 29.56 33.56
C VAL A 311 -75.10 28.24 33.09
N PRO A 312 -75.72 27.06 33.27
CA PRO A 312 -75.13 25.80 32.78
C PRO A 312 -75.01 25.76 31.26
N LEU A 313 -75.99 26.35 30.56
CA LEU A 313 -75.98 26.43 29.10
C LEU A 313 -74.80 27.26 28.60
N ALA A 314 -74.57 28.45 29.16
CA ALA A 314 -73.43 29.29 28.78
C ALA A 314 -72.08 28.60 29.07
N PHE A 315 -72.00 27.88 30.19
CA PHE A 315 -70.78 27.20 30.62
C PHE A 315 -70.40 26.00 29.72
N ILE A 316 -71.38 25.36 29.07
CA ILE A 316 -71.13 24.28 28.10
C ILE A 316 -70.92 24.84 26.69
N THR A 317 -71.76 25.79 26.28
CA THR A 317 -71.79 26.30 24.90
C THR A 317 -70.54 27.10 24.55
N LEU A 318 -70.04 27.97 25.45
CA LEU A 318 -68.86 28.81 25.16
C LEU A 318 -67.58 27.97 24.92
N PRO A 319 -67.19 27.01 25.80
CA PRO A 319 -66.04 26.14 25.53
C PRO A 319 -66.24 25.25 24.30
N THR A 320 -67.47 24.76 24.07
CA THR A 320 -67.78 23.94 22.88
C THR A 320 -67.59 24.74 21.59
N LEU A 321 -68.07 26.00 21.57
CA LEU A 321 -67.91 26.87 20.41
C LEU A 321 -66.44 27.24 20.18
N ALA A 322 -65.70 27.54 21.26
CA ALA A 322 -64.26 27.81 21.19
C ALA A 322 -63.48 26.58 20.68
N PHE A 323 -63.83 25.39 21.14
CA PHE A 323 -63.25 24.13 20.69
C PHE A 323 -63.56 23.84 19.22
N ALA A 324 -64.82 24.03 18.80
CA ALA A 324 -65.25 23.89 17.41
C ALA A 324 -64.50 24.88 16.49
N TRP A 325 -64.31 26.12 16.94
CA TRP A 325 -63.54 27.13 16.23
C TRP A 325 -62.06 26.73 16.07
N LEU A 326 -61.44 26.18 17.12
CA LEU A 326 -60.08 25.67 17.07
C LEU A 326 -59.95 24.49 16.10
N LEU A 327 -60.87 23.52 16.17
CA LEU A 327 -60.90 22.38 15.26
C LEU A 327 -61.06 22.82 13.80
N ARG A 328 -61.88 23.84 13.53
CA ARG A 328 -62.02 24.43 12.19
C ARG A 328 -60.68 24.97 11.66
N HIS A 329 -59.91 25.67 12.49
CA HIS A 329 -58.60 26.18 12.07
C HIS A 329 -57.59 25.07 11.82
N VAL A 330 -57.54 24.05 12.69
CA VAL A 330 -56.66 22.89 12.49
C VAL A 330 -57.02 22.15 11.20
N SER A 331 -58.32 21.89 10.98
CA SER A 331 -58.81 21.27 9.74
C SER A 331 -58.41 22.09 8.51
N ARG A 332 -58.47 23.42 8.58
CA ARG A 332 -58.05 24.30 7.48
C ARG A 332 -56.56 24.15 7.18
N VAL A 333 -55.70 24.11 8.21
CA VAL A 333 -54.26 23.91 8.03
C VAL A 333 -53.95 22.56 7.38
N ILE A 334 -54.68 21.50 7.77
CA ILE A 334 -54.54 20.16 7.17
C ILE A 334 -54.87 20.22 5.67
N VAL A 335 -56.04 20.74 5.31
CA VAL A 335 -56.49 20.80 3.90
C VAL A 335 -55.56 21.67 3.06
N GLN A 336 -55.10 22.81 3.60
CA GLN A 336 -54.13 23.67 2.92
C GLN A 336 -52.80 22.95 2.65
N ASN A 337 -52.28 22.22 3.62
CA ASN A 337 -51.03 21.47 3.43
C ASN A 337 -51.22 20.28 2.46
N LEU A 338 -52.36 19.58 2.48
CA LEU A 338 -52.64 18.54 1.50
C LEU A 338 -52.74 19.10 0.08
N ALA A 339 -53.38 20.26 -0.10
CA ALA A 339 -53.46 20.95 -1.39
C ALA A 339 -52.07 21.39 -1.89
N LEU A 340 -51.25 22.00 -1.02
CA LEU A 340 -49.87 22.37 -1.34
C LEU A 340 -49.00 21.15 -1.66
N GLY A 341 -49.21 20.03 -0.97
CA GLY A 341 -48.55 18.76 -1.26
C GLY A 341 -48.92 18.21 -2.63
N ALA A 342 -50.21 18.26 -3.00
CA ALA A 342 -50.69 17.83 -4.31
C ALA A 342 -50.14 18.71 -5.44
N ASP A 343 -50.12 20.03 -5.26
CA ASP A 343 -49.52 20.97 -6.23
C ASP A 343 -48.01 20.70 -6.40
N ALA A 344 -47.28 20.51 -5.30
CA ALA A 344 -45.86 20.17 -5.36
C ALA A 344 -45.60 18.85 -6.10
N ARG A 345 -46.45 17.82 -5.91
CA ARG A 345 -46.37 16.56 -6.68
C ARG A 345 -46.60 16.81 -8.17
N LEU A 346 -47.61 17.59 -8.52
CA LEU A 346 -47.91 17.94 -9.91
C LEU A 346 -46.72 18.67 -10.56
N ARG A 347 -46.11 19.64 -9.87
CA ARG A 347 -44.90 20.33 -10.34
C ARG A 347 -43.71 19.38 -10.51
N GLY A 348 -43.54 18.42 -9.61
CA GLY A 348 -42.54 17.35 -9.76
C GLY A 348 -42.75 16.50 -11.01
N THR A 349 -44.00 16.12 -11.30
CA THR A 349 -44.35 15.39 -12.53
C THR A 349 -44.10 16.22 -13.78
N ILE A 350 -44.52 17.50 -13.80
CA ILE A 350 -44.28 18.42 -14.91
C ILE A 350 -42.78 18.61 -15.16
N ALA A 351 -41.97 18.77 -14.12
CA ALA A 351 -40.52 18.87 -14.24
C ALA A 351 -39.88 17.59 -14.80
N THR A 352 -40.40 16.42 -14.40
CA THR A 352 -39.95 15.12 -14.93
C THR A 352 -40.29 14.99 -16.41
N THR A 353 -41.50 15.36 -16.81
CA THR A 353 -41.93 15.36 -18.22
C THR A 353 -41.12 16.36 -19.04
N TYR A 354 -40.90 17.57 -18.53
CA TYR A 354 -40.03 18.56 -19.17
C TYR A 354 -38.63 17.99 -19.42
N SER A 355 -38.06 17.36 -18.40
CA SER A 355 -36.75 16.70 -18.51
C SER A 355 -36.75 15.65 -19.62
N ALA A 356 -37.73 14.74 -19.65
CA ALA A 356 -37.83 13.71 -20.66
C ALA A 356 -37.92 14.31 -22.08
N LEU A 357 -38.76 15.33 -22.27
CA LEU A 357 -38.92 16.02 -23.56
C LEU A 357 -37.63 16.74 -24.02
N THR A 358 -36.86 17.31 -23.08
CA THR A 358 -35.59 17.95 -23.41
C THR A 358 -34.48 16.96 -23.76
N VAL A 359 -34.45 15.78 -23.13
CA VAL A 359 -33.44 14.75 -23.40
C VAL A 359 -33.66 14.11 -24.77
N ASP A 360 -34.90 13.80 -25.11
CA ASP A 360 -35.24 13.12 -26.37
C ASP A 360 -35.34 14.07 -27.57
N GLN A 361 -35.12 15.39 -27.37
CA GLN A 361 -35.34 16.46 -28.36
C GLN A 361 -36.69 16.38 -29.08
N ALA A 362 -37.67 15.72 -28.45
CA ALA A 362 -38.93 15.39 -29.07
C ALA A 362 -39.91 16.58 -29.13
N ALA A 363 -39.63 17.65 -28.36
CA ALA A 363 -40.48 18.82 -28.25
C ALA A 363 -39.84 20.07 -28.87
N THR A 364 -40.66 20.84 -29.57
CA THR A 364 -40.29 22.17 -30.07
C THR A 364 -40.08 23.16 -28.92
N PRO A 365 -39.27 24.22 -29.11
CA PRO A 365 -39.07 25.26 -28.08
C PRO A 365 -40.39 25.91 -27.62
N ALA A 366 -41.39 25.98 -28.49
CA ALA A 366 -42.72 26.51 -28.16
C ALA A 366 -43.46 25.60 -27.16
N GLU A 367 -43.40 24.28 -27.34
CA GLU A 367 -44.00 23.31 -26.41
C GLU A 367 -43.27 23.32 -25.04
N LEU A 368 -41.94 23.45 -25.05
CA LEU A 368 -41.16 23.60 -23.83
C LEU A 368 -41.53 24.87 -23.06
N ALA A 369 -41.82 25.98 -23.75
CA ALA A 369 -42.27 27.21 -23.12
C ALA A 369 -43.64 27.06 -22.43
N ILE A 370 -44.56 26.26 -22.99
CA ILE A 370 -45.85 25.95 -22.37
C ILE A 370 -45.66 25.17 -21.07
N VAL A 371 -44.83 24.14 -21.10
CA VAL A 371 -44.52 23.31 -19.92
C VAL A 371 -43.82 24.14 -18.84
N PHE A 372 -42.90 25.02 -19.24
CA PHE A 372 -42.23 25.93 -18.31
C PHE A 372 -43.22 26.90 -17.65
N ASN A 373 -44.13 27.50 -18.41
CA ASN A 373 -45.18 28.35 -17.86
C ASN A 373 -46.07 27.58 -16.87
N ALA A 374 -46.45 26.33 -17.19
CA ALA A 374 -47.18 25.47 -16.27
C ALA A 374 -46.42 25.17 -14.96
N LEU A 375 -45.09 25.06 -15.01
CA LEU A 375 -44.24 24.82 -13.84
C LEU A 375 -44.16 26.04 -12.89
N PHE A 376 -44.14 27.24 -13.47
CA PHE A 376 -44.00 28.52 -12.74
C PHE A 376 -45.32 29.25 -12.50
N ARG A 377 -46.46 28.63 -12.81
CA ARG A 377 -47.75 29.25 -12.50
C ARG A 377 -47.86 29.56 -11.00
N PRO A 378 -48.38 30.73 -10.62
CA PRO A 378 -48.73 31.00 -9.24
C PRO A 378 -49.73 29.93 -8.77
N VAL A 379 -49.61 29.48 -7.53
CA VAL A 379 -50.60 28.58 -6.94
C VAL A 379 -51.91 29.35 -6.91
N ASP A 380 -52.97 28.80 -7.53
CA ASP A 380 -54.30 29.41 -7.50
C ASP A 380 -54.72 29.58 -6.03
N GLY A 381 -54.72 30.82 -5.53
CA GLY A 381 -54.98 31.14 -4.13
C GLY A 381 -56.44 30.96 -3.69
N SER A 382 -57.24 30.18 -4.43
CA SER A 382 -58.69 30.30 -4.47
C SER A 382 -59.41 28.95 -4.49
N THR A 383 -59.44 28.19 -3.39
CA THR A 383 -60.38 27.05 -3.26
C THR A 383 -60.93 26.82 -1.85
N HIS A 384 -60.92 27.82 -0.99
CA HIS A 384 -61.83 27.84 0.16
C HIS A 384 -62.73 29.05 0.04
N SER A 385 -63.64 29.01 -0.93
CA SER A 385 -64.85 29.81 -0.89
C SER A 385 -65.52 29.57 0.47
N GLU A 386 -65.66 30.65 1.20
CA GLU A 386 -66.23 30.70 2.53
C GLU A 386 -67.69 30.23 2.46
N ILE A 387 -67.98 29.04 2.99
CA ILE A 387 -69.24 28.91 3.73
C ILE A 387 -68.95 29.62 5.05
N ALA A 388 -69.23 30.93 5.05
CA ALA A 388 -69.24 31.71 6.27
C ALA A 388 -70.18 30.98 7.25
N PRO A 389 -69.77 30.72 8.50
CA PRO A 389 -70.73 30.26 9.50
C PRO A 389 -71.87 31.28 9.56
N PRO A 390 -73.14 30.83 9.67
CA PRO A 390 -74.28 31.75 9.73
C PRO A 390 -73.96 32.81 10.78
N ASN A 391 -74.01 34.07 10.37
CA ASN A 391 -73.71 35.16 11.27
C ASN A 391 -74.81 35.18 12.35
N LEU A 392 -74.52 35.71 13.55
CA LEU A 392 -75.54 35.82 14.61
C LEU A 392 -76.79 36.60 14.12
N ALA A 393 -76.60 37.47 13.12
CA ALA A 393 -77.67 38.14 12.39
C ALA A 393 -78.61 37.17 11.64
N ASP A 394 -78.07 36.16 10.96
CA ASP A 394 -78.86 35.15 10.21
C ASP A 394 -79.66 34.26 11.18
N LEU A 395 -79.08 33.95 12.35
CA LEU A 395 -79.76 33.20 13.40
C LEU A 395 -80.92 34.01 14.05
N MET A 396 -80.75 35.33 14.21
CA MET A 396 -81.84 36.21 14.68
C MET A 396 -82.96 36.38 13.65
N GLU A 397 -82.64 36.35 12.36
CA GLU A 397 -83.62 36.44 11.29
C GLU A 397 -84.45 35.14 11.16
N LEU A 398 -83.80 33.99 11.39
CA LEU A 398 -84.48 32.68 11.43
C LEU A 398 -85.40 32.51 12.64
N ALA A 399 -85.07 33.12 13.79
CA ALA A 399 -85.91 33.09 14.99
C ALA A 399 -87.11 34.07 14.93
N LYS A 400 -87.17 34.93 13.91
CA LYS A 400 -88.26 35.91 13.68
C LYS A 400 -89.34 35.41 12.72
N LYS A 401 -89.09 34.30 12.02
CA LYS A 401 -90.09 33.50 11.29
C LYS A 401 -90.64 32.43 12.20
#